data_AF-A0A9N9JIT0-F1
#
_entry.id   AF-A0A9N9JIT0-F1
#
_cell.length_a   1.000
_cell.length_b   1.000
_cell.length_c   1.000
_cell.angle_alpha   90.00
_cell.angle_beta   90.00
_cell.angle_gamma   90.00
#
_symmetry.space_group_name_H-M   'P 1'
#
loop_
_entity.id
_entity.type
_entity.pdbx_description
1 polymer ?
#
loop_
_entity_poly.entity_id
_entity_poly.type
_entity_poly.pdbx_seq_one_letter_code
_entity_poly.pdbx_strand_id
1 'polypeptide(L)' 'NKRIKTFKWPPYSPDLNPIENLWSEVENKLQKCRSRPGNLNELERMVKKEWEALSQSYYRYLVESEVDRVKAVYDND' A
#
# COMPACT_ATOMS: atom_id res chain seq x y z
N ASN A 1 -3.01 -5.76 26.91
CA ASN A 1 -3.28 -6.29 25.56
C ASN A 1 -4.41 -5.53 24.89
N LYS A 2 -4.10 -4.61 23.98
CA LYS A 2 -5.11 -3.83 23.24
C LYS A 2 -5.91 -4.78 22.35
N ARG A 3 -7.24 -4.78 22.51
CA ARG A 3 -8.18 -5.51 21.64
C ARG A 3 -8.23 -4.79 20.29
N ILE A 4 -7.36 -5.17 19.36
CA ILE A 4 -7.41 -4.65 18.00
C ILE A 4 -8.57 -5.37 17.29
N LYS A 5 -9.58 -4.61 16.88
CA LYS A 5 -10.65 -5.14 16.03
C LYS A 5 -10.08 -5.38 14.65
N THR A 6 -10.14 -6.62 14.18
CA THR A 6 -9.72 -7.02 12.84
C THR A 6 -10.89 -6.90 11.87
N PHE A 7 -10.61 -6.46 10.66
CA PHE A 7 -11.58 -6.49 9.57
C PHE A 7 -11.59 -7.89 8.93
N LYS A 8 -12.77 -8.43 8.62
CA LYS A 8 -12.89 -9.72 7.91
C LYS A 8 -12.73 -9.46 6.42
N TRP A 9 -11.54 -9.72 5.90
CA TRP A 9 -11.28 -9.64 4.47
C TRP A 9 -11.81 -10.90 3.75
N PRO A 10 -12.41 -10.75 2.56
CA PRO A 10 -12.75 -11.90 1.74
C PRO A 10 -11.48 -12.68 1.35
N PRO A 11 -11.55 -14.02 1.29
CA PRO A 11 -10.44 -14.85 0.85
C PRO A 11 -10.15 -14.60 -0.65
N TYR A 12 -8.87 -14.63 -1.04
CA TYR A 12 -8.39 -14.48 -2.43
C TYR A 12 -8.57 -13.09 -3.07
N SER A 13 -8.62 -12.00 -2.28
CA SER A 13 -8.68 -10.62 -2.81
C SER A 13 -7.40 -9.82 -2.50
N PRO A 14 -6.24 -10.16 -3.09
CA PRO A 14 -5.00 -9.39 -2.90
C PRO A 14 -5.15 -7.94 -3.40
N ASP A 15 -5.99 -7.73 -4.41
CA ASP A 15 -6.34 -6.43 -5.00
C ASP A 15 -6.99 -5.45 -4.00
N LEU A 16 -7.48 -5.99 -2.88
CA LEU A 16 -8.13 -5.24 -1.82
C LEU A 16 -7.21 -4.93 -0.64
N ASN A 17 -5.94 -5.34 -0.68
CA ASN A 17 -5.00 -5.10 0.42
C ASN A 17 -4.32 -3.72 0.26
N PRO A 18 -4.57 -2.74 1.16
CA PRO A 18 -4.01 -1.40 1.02
C PRO A 18 -2.47 -1.37 0.98
N ILE A 19 -1.81 -2.39 1.56
CA ILE A 19 -0.33 -2.43 1.57
C ILE A 19 0.25 -2.78 0.19
N GLU A 20 -0.45 -3.59 -0.62
CA GLU A 20 0.00 -3.95 -1.96
C GLU A 20 -0.07 -2.73 -2.90
N ASN A 21 -1.15 -1.96 -2.77
CA ASN A 21 -1.28 -0.69 -3.50
C ASN A 21 -0.22 0.32 -3.09
N LEU A 22 0.17 0.32 -1.81
CA LEU A 22 1.26 1.17 -1.36
C LEU A 22 2.63 0.72 -1.92
N TRP A 23 2.90 -0.59 -1.95
CA TRP A 23 4.11 -1.13 -2.56
C TRP A 23 4.20 -0.80 -4.05
N SER A 24 3.09 -0.91 -4.77
CA SER A 24 3.00 -0.53 -6.18
C SER A 24 3.36 0.95 -6.41
N GLU A 25 2.89 1.87 -5.56
CA GLU A 25 3.25 3.28 -5.65
C GLU A 25 4.73 3.53 -5.35
N VAL A 26 5.30 2.86 -4.34
CA VAL A 26 6.74 2.95 -4.03
C VAL A 26 7.56 2.42 -5.20
N GLU A 27 7.18 1.29 -5.80
CA GLU A 27 7.84 0.74 -6.98
C GLU A 27 7.77 1.71 -8.16
N ASN A 28 6.60 2.29 -8.45
CA ASN A 28 6.41 3.28 -9.51
C ASN A 28 7.31 4.51 -9.32
N LYS A 29 7.49 4.98 -8.09
CA LYS A 29 8.41 6.08 -7.76
C LYS A 29 9.86 5.70 -7.98
N LEU A 30 10.26 4.50 -7.56
CA LEU A 30 11.61 3.99 -7.77
C LEU A 30 11.94 3.80 -9.25
N GLN A 31 11.00 3.29 -10.06
CA GLN A 31 11.16 3.13 -11.50
C GLN A 31 11.33 4.48 -12.22
N LYS A 32 10.69 5.55 -11.73
CA LYS A 32 10.85 6.92 -12.25
C LYS A 32 12.13 7.60 -11.76
N CYS A 33 12.80 7.06 -10.75
CA CYS A 33 14.03 7.61 -10.23
C CYS A 33 15.17 7.39 -11.24
N ARG A 34 15.89 8.46 -11.58
CA ARG A 34 17.03 8.39 -12.52
C ARG A 34 18.21 7.61 -11.94
N SER A 35 18.35 7.61 -10.61
CA SER A 35 19.42 6.91 -9.91
C SER A 35 19.01 5.46 -9.69
N ARG A 36 19.84 4.50 -10.12
CA ARG A 36 19.68 3.08 -9.82
C ARG A 36 20.53 2.71 -8.60
N PRO A 37 20.02 1.89 -7.68
CA PRO A 37 20.80 1.45 -6.54
C PRO A 37 21.94 0.53 -7.01
N GLY A 38 23.16 0.77 -6.52
CA GLY A 38 24.32 -0.06 -6.81
C GLY A 38 24.47 -1.27 -5.89
N ASN A 39 23.73 -1.31 -4.77
CA ASN A 39 23.73 -2.41 -3.80
C ASN A 39 22.42 -2.44 -2.99
N LEU A 40 22.26 -3.49 -2.18
CA LEU A 40 21.06 -3.70 -1.37
C LEU A 40 20.81 -2.58 -0.34
N ASN A 41 21.86 -2.06 0.30
CA ASN A 41 21.72 -0.98 1.29
C ASN A 41 21.22 0.31 0.63
N GLU A 42 21.67 0.59 -0.59
CA GLU A 42 21.19 1.73 -1.35
C GLU A 42 19.73 1.56 -1.78
N LEU A 43 19.35 0.34 -2.22
CA LEU A 43 17.95 0.03 -2.54
C LEU A 43 17.06 0.21 -1.31
N GLU A 44 17.46 -0.32 -0.15
CA GLU A 44 16.71 -0.18 1.10
C GLU A 44 16.52 1.30 1.48
N ARG A 45 17.59 2.10 1.37
CA ARG A 45 17.53 3.55 1.62
C ARG A 45 16.58 4.27 0.65
N MET A 46 16.61 3.91 -0.62
CA MET A 46 15.72 4.50 -1.63
C MET A 46 14.26 4.12 -1.35
N VAL A 47 13.98 2.85 -1.05
CA VAL A 47 12.63 2.37 -0.68
C VAL A 47 12.10 3.15 0.53
N LYS A 48 12.89 3.27 1.61
CA LYS A 48 12.49 4.02 2.81
C LYS A 48 12.20 5.48 2.49
N LYS A 49 13.04 6.11 1.68
CA LYS A 49 12.86 7.51 1.27
C LYS A 49 11.55 7.71 0.51
N GLU A 50 11.27 6.87 -0.49
CA GLU A 50 10.04 6.99 -1.28
C GLU A 50 8.79 6.66 -0.45
N TRP A 51 8.89 5.71 0.49
CA TRP A 51 7.85 5.41 1.46
C TRP A 51 7.54 6.61 2.36
N GLU A 52 8.57 7.24 2.94
CA GLU A 52 8.43 8.42 3.80
C GLU A 52 7.92 9.66 3.05
N ALA A 53 8.14 9.72 1.73
CA ALA A 53 7.64 10.79 0.88
C ALA A 53 6.13 10.70 0.59
N LEU A 54 5.48 9.56 0.85
CA LEU A 54 4.04 9.43 0.73
C LEU A 54 3.33 10.26 1.79
N SER A 55 2.30 11.02 1.39
CA SER A 55 1.56 11.88 2.32
C SER A 55 0.58 11.08 3.17
N GLN A 56 0.34 11.51 4.41
CA GLN A 56 -0.72 10.96 5.27
C GLN A 56 -2.10 10.93 4.58
N SER A 57 -2.39 11.89 3.71
CA SER A 57 -3.63 11.91 2.92
C SER A 57 -3.72 10.75 1.94
N TYR A 58 -2.60 10.33 1.35
CA TYR A 58 -2.56 9.18 0.43
C TYR A 58 -2.85 7.87 1.17
N TYR A 59 -2.25 7.68 2.35
CA TYR A 59 -2.57 6.53 3.20
C TYR A 59 -4.05 6.47 3.57
N ARG A 60 -4.66 7.62 3.94
CA ARG A 60 -6.08 7.69 4.27
C ARG A 60 -6.97 7.36 3.06
N TYR A 61 -6.65 7.94 1.90
CA TYR A 61 -7.35 7.66 0.66
C TYR A 61 -7.34 6.17 0.31
N LEU A 62 -6.18 5.50 0.43
CA LEU A 62 -6.08 4.06 0.18
C LEU A 62 -7.02 3.28 1.11
N VAL A 63 -6.93 3.51 2.42
CA VAL A 63 -7.77 2.82 3.41
C VAL A 63 -9.26 3.04 3.15
N GLU A 64 -9.69 4.27 2.87
CA GLU A 64 -11.09 4.60 2.56
C GLU A 64 -11.55 3.93 1.27
N SER A 65 -10.73 4.01 0.20
CA SER A 65 -11.05 3.38 -1.09
C SER A 65 -11.15 1.85 -0.98
N GLU A 66 -10.33 1.19 -0.15
CA GLU A 66 -10.41 -0.26 0.03
C GLU A 66 -11.68 -0.65 0.77
N VAL A 67 -12.07 0.11 1.79
CA VAL A 67 -13.31 -0.13 2.52
C VAL A 67 -14.52 -0.05 1.57
N ASP A 68 -14.53 0.91 0.66
CA ASP A 68 -15.62 1.05 -0.31
C ASP A 68 -15.59 -0.05 -1.38
N ARG A 69 -14.41 -0.48 -1.84
CA ARG A 69 -14.30 -1.62 -2.76
C ARG A 69 -14.75 -2.93 -2.12
N VAL A 70 -14.39 -3.17 -0.85
CA VAL A 70 -14.85 -4.35 -0.13
C VAL A 70 -16.37 -4.36 0.02
N LYS A 71 -16.99 -3.22 0.38
CA LYS A 71 -18.46 -3.12 0.43
C LYS A 71 -19.07 -3.44 -0.93
N ALA A 72 -18.52 -2.89 -2.01
CA ALA A 72 -19.01 -3.15 -3.36
C ALA A 72 -18.92 -4.64 -3.75
N VAL A 73 -17.95 -5.40 -3.23
CA VAL A 73 -17.92 -6.87 -3.42
C VAL A 73 -19.06 -7.54 -2.67
N TYR A 74 -19.31 -7.14 -1.42
CA TYR A 74 -20.43 -7.69 -0.63
C TYR A 74 -21.81 -7.31 -1.18
N ASP A 75 -21.96 -6.14 -1.78
CA ASP A 75 -23.23 -5.67 -2.36
C ASP A 75 -23.56 -6.30 -3.73
N ASN A 76 -22.58 -7.00 -4.35
CA ASN A 76 -22.75 -7.70 -5.64
C ASN A 76 -22.97 -9.22 -5.49
N ASP A 77 -22.98 -9.74 -4.26
CA ASP A 77 -23.39 -11.12 -3.91
C ASP A 77 -24.89 -11.18 -3.50
#